data_AF-A0A9N9Q4A2-F1
#
_entry.id   AF-A0A9N9Q4A2-F1
#
_cell.length_a   1.000
_cell.length_b   1.000
_cell.length_c   1.000
_cell.angle_alpha   90.00
_cell.angle_beta   90.00
_cell.angle_gamma   90.00
#
_symmetry.space_group_name_H-M   'P 1'
#
loop_
_entity.id
_entity.type
_entity.pdbx_description
1 polymer ?
#
loop_
_entity_poly.entity_id
_entity_poly.type
_entity_poly.pdbx_seq_one_letter_code
_entity_poly.pdbx_strand_id
1 'polypeptide(L)'
;MTVGTKRMVKRNVVVRKLDSLEALCGITTISRTIPTFYRHLLRQDRKGTYSVVTSDNPLDPTRGELSYAQAAPAEVFNERGPDEKNMTPSNYEDLHRGNNDLGHFLNIVSLANLAHVHQSENEWKAHGNPTETAIQVFASRFPLQ
;
A
#
# COMPACT_ATOMS: atom_id res chain seq x y z
N MET A 1 -31.49 12.90 -22.55
CA MET A 1 -30.21 12.71 -21.81
C MET A 1 -30.31 11.48 -20.91
N THR A 2 -29.82 10.32 -21.38
CA THR A 2 -29.81 9.04 -20.63
C THR A 2 -28.61 8.17 -21.04
N VAL A 3 -27.94 8.53 -22.13
CA VAL A 3 -26.79 7.81 -22.69
C VAL A 3 -25.54 7.97 -21.81
N GLY A 4 -25.35 9.15 -21.20
CA GLY A 4 -24.20 9.45 -20.34
C GLY A 4 -24.15 8.55 -19.09
N THR A 5 -25.27 8.45 -18.39
CA THR A 5 -25.44 7.59 -17.21
C THR A 5 -25.24 6.11 -17.56
N LYS A 6 -25.79 5.64 -18.69
CA LYS A 6 -25.62 4.24 -19.13
C LYS A 6 -24.17 3.91 -19.46
N ARG A 7 -23.40 4.88 -19.96
CA ARG A 7 -21.97 4.70 -20.27
C ARG A 7 -21.08 4.80 -19.02
N MET A 8 -21.51 5.56 -18.01
CA MET A 8 -20.85 5.62 -16.70
C MET A 8 -21.01 4.32 -15.89
N VAL A 9 -22.20 3.70 -15.92
CA VAL A 9 -22.43 2.41 -15.26
C VAL A 9 -21.53 1.31 -15.84
N LYS A 10 -21.32 1.29 -17.16
CA LYS A 10 -20.36 0.38 -17.81
C LYS A 10 -18.90 0.58 -17.39
N ARG A 11 -18.59 1.70 -16.71
CA ARG A 11 -17.25 2.06 -16.21
C ARG A 11 -17.19 2.06 -14.67
N ASN A 12 -18.08 1.32 -14.00
CA ASN A 12 -18.16 1.20 -12.55
C ASN A 12 -18.45 2.52 -11.80
N VAL A 13 -19.11 3.48 -12.47
CA VAL A 13 -19.53 4.74 -11.86
C VAL A 13 -21.04 4.74 -11.65
N VAL A 14 -21.48 4.84 -10.39
CA VAL A 14 -22.89 4.92 -10.02
C VAL A 14 -23.28 6.38 -9.82
N VAL A 15 -24.07 6.91 -10.75
CA VAL A 15 -24.59 8.29 -10.68
C VAL A 15 -25.97 8.27 -10.01
N ARG A 16 -26.06 8.82 -8.79
CA ARG A 16 -27.32 8.90 -8.03
C ARG A 16 -28.15 10.16 -8.33
N LYS A 17 -27.50 11.23 -8.77
CA LYS A 17 -28.12 12.52 -9.14
C LYS A 17 -27.64 12.92 -10.54
N LEU A 18 -28.55 13.21 -11.46
CA LEU A 18 -28.19 13.53 -12.85
C LEU A 18 -27.44 14.85 -12.97
N ASP A 19 -27.77 15.84 -12.14
CA ASP A 19 -27.10 17.15 -12.10
C ASP A 19 -25.60 17.03 -11.74
N SER A 20 -25.22 15.98 -11.00
CA SER A 20 -23.81 15.71 -10.67
C SER A 20 -22.98 15.35 -11.90
N LEU A 21 -23.60 14.86 -12.98
CA LEU A 21 -22.91 14.53 -14.21
C LEU A 21 -22.43 15.78 -14.95
N GLU A 22 -23.24 16.84 -14.94
CA GLU A 22 -22.90 18.13 -15.54
C GLU A 22 -21.93 18.90 -14.64
N ALA A 23 -22.15 18.88 -13.33
CA ALA A 23 -21.26 19.50 -12.36
C ALA A 23 -19.85 18.88 -12.36
N LEU A 24 -19.70 17.60 -12.71
CA LEU A 24 -18.40 16.93 -12.84
C LEU A 24 -17.49 17.58 -13.90
N CYS A 25 -18.05 18.28 -14.90
CA CYS A 25 -17.25 18.99 -15.90
C CYS A 25 -16.60 20.27 -15.34
N GLY A 26 -17.15 20.83 -14.25
CA GLY A 26 -16.72 22.09 -13.66
C GLY A 26 -15.82 21.97 -12.42
N ILE A 27 -15.44 20.75 -12.02
CA ILE A 27 -14.57 20.58 -10.85
C ILE A 27 -13.11 20.83 -11.21
N THR A 28 -12.42 21.62 -10.38
CA THR A 28 -10.99 21.94 -10.54
C THR A 28 -10.10 21.15 -9.58
N THR A 29 -10.68 20.49 -8.58
CA THR A 29 -9.94 19.76 -7.56
C THR A 29 -10.69 18.48 -7.18
N ILE A 30 -9.95 17.36 -7.15
CA ILE A 30 -10.48 16.04 -6.76
C ILE A 30 -9.70 15.60 -5.52
N SER A 31 -10.37 15.51 -4.38
CA SER A 31 -9.80 14.94 -3.15
C SER A 31 -10.26 13.49 -3.00
N ARG A 32 -9.31 12.56 -2.92
CA ARG A 32 -9.59 11.13 -2.69
C ARG A 32 -9.32 10.79 -1.22
N THR A 33 -10.38 10.58 -0.44
CA THR A 33 -10.29 10.17 0.99
C THR A 33 -9.97 8.68 1.16
N ILE A 34 -10.09 7.88 0.09
CA ILE A 34 -9.62 6.50 0.09
C ILE A 34 -8.09 6.55 0.29
N PRO A 35 -7.50 5.81 1.24
CA PRO A 35 -6.04 5.76 1.39
C PRO A 35 -5.47 5.31 0.05
N THR A 36 -4.95 6.29 -0.68
CA THR A 36 -4.41 6.08 -2.00
C THR A 36 -2.98 5.67 -1.73
N PHE A 37 -2.69 4.42 -2.06
CA PHE A 37 -1.49 3.67 -1.71
C PHE A 37 -1.48 3.12 -0.28
N TYR A 38 -1.72 1.81 -0.18
CA TYR A 38 -1.03 0.96 0.80
C TYR A 38 0.48 0.95 0.45
N ARG A 39 1.13 2.11 0.50
CA ARG A 39 2.59 2.21 0.45
C ARG A 39 3.04 2.03 1.88
N HIS A 40 3.43 0.81 2.22
CA HIS A 40 3.93 0.48 3.54
C HIS A 40 5.29 1.14 3.69
N LEU A 41 5.31 2.27 4.39
CA LEU A 41 6.54 2.90 4.87
C LEU A 41 6.77 2.39 6.27
N LEU A 42 7.73 1.50 6.41
CA LEU A 42 8.21 1.09 7.71
C LEU A 42 9.57 1.72 7.90
N ARG A 43 9.59 2.65 8.86
CA ARG A 43 10.78 3.34 9.30
C ARG A 43 11.33 2.59 10.50
N GLN A 44 12.55 2.07 10.38
CA GLN A 44 13.32 1.64 11.53
C GLN A 44 14.31 2.75 11.88
N ASP A 45 14.13 3.36 13.05
CA ASP A 45 14.62 4.70 13.41
C ASP A 45 16.15 4.93 13.46
N ARG A 46 16.96 4.00 12.93
CA ARG A 46 18.42 4.12 12.84
C ARG A 46 19.08 3.48 11.62
N LYS A 47 18.32 2.75 10.78
CA LYS A 47 18.91 2.00 9.65
C LYS A 47 18.47 2.55 8.30
N GLY A 48 17.20 2.93 8.15
CA GLY A 48 16.70 3.50 6.90
C GLY A 48 15.19 3.37 6.77
N THR A 49 14.70 3.68 5.57
CA THR A 49 13.29 3.60 5.19
C THR A 49 13.08 2.40 4.27
N TYR A 50 12.18 1.50 4.67
CA TYR A 50 11.69 0.41 3.82
C TYR A 50 10.40 0.86 3.17
N SER A 51 10.31 0.71 1.85
CA SER A 51 9.12 1.02 1.10
C SER A 51 8.72 -0.13 0.21
N VAL A 52 7.42 -0.43 0.20
CA VAL A 52 6.84 -1.40 -0.71
C VAL A 52 5.93 -0.68 -1.70
N VAL A 53 6.14 -0.95 -2.99
CA VAL A 53 5.26 -0.50 -4.05
C VAL A 53 4.44 -1.69 -4.54
N THR A 54 3.13 -1.64 -4.28
CA THR A 54 2.19 -2.66 -4.74
C THR A 54 1.26 -2.07 -5.80
N SER A 55 1.31 -2.59 -7.02
CA SER A 55 0.60 -2.02 -8.18
C SER A 55 -0.78 -2.62 -8.44
N ASP A 56 -0.99 -3.91 -8.18
CA ASP A 56 -2.21 -4.63 -8.61
C ASP A 56 -3.12 -5.11 -7.47
N ASN A 57 -2.57 -5.75 -6.42
CA ASN A 57 -3.35 -6.23 -5.28
C ASN A 57 -2.64 -5.91 -3.95
N PRO A 58 -3.11 -4.91 -3.18
CA PRO A 58 -2.45 -4.48 -1.95
C PRO A 58 -2.54 -5.49 -0.81
N LEU A 59 -3.44 -6.47 -0.89
CA LEU A 59 -3.61 -7.51 0.13
C LEU A 59 -2.71 -8.72 -0.10
N ASP A 60 -2.08 -8.79 -1.28
CA ASP A 60 -1.22 -9.89 -1.66
C ASP A 60 0.20 -9.66 -1.07
N PRO A 61 0.68 -10.53 -0.17
CA PRO A 61 2.02 -10.42 0.39
C PRO A 61 3.12 -10.91 -0.59
N THR A 62 2.76 -11.66 -1.63
CA THR A 62 3.71 -12.21 -2.61
C THR A 62 4.05 -11.24 -3.73
N ARG A 63 3.21 -10.23 -3.97
CA ARG A 63 3.36 -9.27 -5.07
C ARG A 63 3.78 -7.89 -4.58
N GLY A 64 4.87 -7.37 -5.11
CA GLY A 64 5.30 -5.98 -4.94
C GLY A 64 6.80 -5.87 -4.70
N GLU A 65 7.36 -4.76 -5.16
CA GLU A 65 8.79 -4.51 -5.12
C GLU A 65 9.17 -3.86 -3.79
N LEU A 66 10.18 -4.44 -3.13
CA LEU A 66 10.74 -3.91 -1.89
C LEU A 66 11.93 -3.02 -2.25
N SER A 67 11.87 -1.78 -1.79
CA SER A 67 12.95 -0.82 -1.97
C SER A 67 13.43 -0.33 -0.60
N TYR A 68 14.74 -0.14 -0.49
CA TYR A 68 15.39 0.36 0.71
C TYR A 68 16.11 1.67 0.41
N ALA A 69 16.01 2.63 1.33
CA ALA A 69 16.72 3.89 1.28
C ALA A 69 17.35 4.20 2.63
N GLN A 70 18.63 4.59 2.65
CA GLN A 70 19.35 5.01 3.86
C GLN A 70 19.08 6.49 4.22
N ALA A 71 17.89 7.00 3.90
CA ALA A 71 17.48 8.38 4.14
C ALA A 71 16.14 8.44 4.88
N ALA A 72 15.83 9.59 5.47
CA ALA A 72 14.58 9.78 6.19
C ALA A 72 13.39 9.74 5.21
N PRO A 73 12.19 9.28 5.63
CA PRO A 73 11.04 9.21 4.73
C PRO A 73 10.69 10.54 4.07
N ALA A 74 10.92 11.67 4.75
CA ALA A 74 10.67 13.01 4.20
C ALA A 74 11.60 13.37 3.02
N GLU A 75 12.78 12.76 2.93
CA GLU A 75 13.74 12.98 1.84
C GLU A 75 13.53 11.99 0.68
N VAL A 76 12.92 10.85 0.99
CA VAL A 76 12.65 9.76 0.04
C VAL A 76 11.30 9.95 -0.65
N PHE A 77 10.34 10.64 -0.02
CA PHE A 77 8.99 10.85 -0.54
C PHE A 77 8.68 12.33 -0.75
N ASN A 78 8.52 12.73 -2.00
CA ASN A 78 7.99 14.04 -2.37
C ASN A 78 6.50 13.95 -2.68
N GLU A 79 5.83 15.09 -2.83
CA GLU A 79 4.41 15.21 -3.18
C GLU A 79 4.02 14.47 -4.48
N ARG A 80 5.01 14.13 -5.31
CA ARG A 80 4.86 13.39 -6.58
C ARG A 80 5.14 11.89 -6.48
N GLY A 81 5.56 11.39 -5.32
CA GLY A 81 5.92 9.97 -5.12
C GLY A 81 7.38 9.76 -4.66
N PRO A 82 7.85 8.50 -4.64
CA PRO A 82 9.21 8.15 -4.23
C PRO A 82 10.24 8.73 -5.18
N ASP A 83 11.34 9.23 -4.63
CA ASP A 83 12.52 9.59 -5.41
C ASP A 83 13.32 8.32 -5.76
N GLU A 84 13.13 7.81 -6.98
CA GLU A 84 13.73 6.55 -7.46
C GLU A 84 15.27 6.56 -7.39
N LYS A 85 15.91 7.73 -7.34
CA LYS A 85 17.38 7.84 -7.27
C LYS A 85 17.96 7.44 -5.91
N ASN A 86 17.16 7.49 -4.84
CA ASN A 86 17.58 7.16 -3.49
C ASN A 86 17.09 5.78 -3.01
N MET A 87 16.36 5.07 -3.87
CA MET A 87 15.83 3.74 -3.58
C MET A 87 16.63 2.67 -4.29
N THR A 88 17.28 1.80 -3.53
CA THR A 88 17.87 0.58 -4.07
C THR A 88 16.81 -0.53 -4.01
N PRO A 89 16.44 -1.15 -5.15
CA PRO A 89 15.64 -2.36 -5.11
C PRO A 89 16.44 -3.45 -4.40
N SER A 90 15.83 -4.14 -3.45
CA SER A 90 16.51 -5.14 -2.64
C SER A 90 15.61 -6.34 -2.45
N ASN A 91 16.19 -7.53 -2.52
CA ASN A 91 15.45 -8.75 -2.25
C ASN A 91 15.21 -8.91 -0.74
N TYR A 92 14.12 -9.57 -0.36
CA TYR A 92 13.75 -9.80 1.04
C TYR A 92 14.87 -10.52 1.80
N GLU A 93 15.50 -11.49 1.15
CA GLU A 93 16.61 -12.28 1.70
C GLU A 93 17.86 -11.45 2.00
N ASP A 94 18.22 -10.51 1.12
CA ASP A 94 19.39 -9.64 1.29
C ASP A 94 19.18 -8.62 2.42
N LEU A 95 17.93 -8.15 2.61
CA LEU A 95 17.59 -7.25 3.71
C LEU A 95 17.46 -7.96 5.06
N HIS A 96 17.10 -9.24 5.04
CA HIS A 96 16.99 -10.06 6.25
C HIS A 96 18.37 -10.60 6.70
N ARG A 97 19.26 -10.91 5.76
CA ARG A 97 20.60 -11.47 6.02
C ARG A 97 21.51 -10.42 6.69
N GLY A 98 21.50 -10.42 8.02
CA GLY A 98 22.36 -9.57 8.86
C GLY A 98 21.63 -8.48 9.65
N ASN A 99 20.30 -8.42 9.59
CA ASN A 99 19.51 -7.41 10.31
C ASN A 99 18.57 -8.03 11.35
N ASN A 100 19.16 -8.48 12.47
CA ASN A 100 18.40 -9.09 13.57
C ASN A 100 17.33 -8.16 14.15
N ASP A 101 17.59 -6.84 14.15
CA ASP A 101 16.62 -5.83 14.60
C ASP A 101 15.36 -5.79 13.73
N LEU A 102 15.50 -5.96 12.41
CA LEU A 102 14.35 -6.03 11.50
C LEU A 102 13.55 -7.31 11.75
N GLY A 103 14.22 -8.44 12.00
CA GLY A 103 13.55 -9.68 12.40
C GLY A 103 12.76 -9.54 13.71
N HIS A 104 13.35 -8.92 14.73
CA HIS A 104 12.64 -8.64 15.99
C HIS A 104 11.46 -7.69 15.80
N PHE A 105 11.64 -6.63 15.02
CA PHE A 105 10.56 -5.71 14.70
C PHE A 105 9.41 -6.41 13.97
N LEU A 106 9.72 -7.19 12.94
CA LEU A 106 8.75 -7.99 12.18
C LEU A 106 7.97 -8.97 13.06
N ASN A 107 8.66 -9.61 14.01
CA ASN A 107 8.03 -10.53 14.96
C ASN A 107 7.15 -9.79 15.97
N ILE A 108 7.56 -8.61 16.44
CA ILE A 108 6.72 -7.78 17.31
C ILE A 108 5.46 -7.34 16.57
N VAL A 109 5.59 -6.86 15.34
CA VAL A 109 4.42 -6.39 14.58
C VAL A 109 3.53 -7.52 14.08
N SER A 110 4.03 -8.75 13.92
CA SER A 110 3.17 -9.91 13.61
C SER A 110 2.40 -10.39 14.85
N LEU A 111 3.00 -10.34 16.03
CA LEU A 111 2.39 -10.78 17.30
C LEU A 111 1.48 -9.71 17.92
N ALA A 112 1.83 -8.44 17.79
CA ALA A 112 1.08 -7.30 18.35
C ALA A 112 0.00 -6.77 17.39
N ASN A 113 -0.42 -7.58 16.41
CA ASN A 113 -1.41 -7.21 15.41
C ASN A 113 -2.59 -8.18 15.42
N LEU A 114 -3.79 -7.60 15.42
CA LEU A 114 -5.06 -8.35 15.40
C LEU A 114 -5.57 -8.59 13.98
N ALA A 115 -5.00 -7.91 12.98
CA ALA A 115 -5.39 -8.11 11.60
C ALA A 115 -4.90 -9.46 11.06
N HIS A 116 -5.76 -10.11 10.30
CA HIS A 116 -5.46 -11.40 9.68
C HIS A 116 -5.59 -11.31 8.17
N VAL A 117 -4.55 -11.72 7.46
CA VAL A 117 -4.50 -11.79 5.99
C VAL A 117 -4.49 -13.26 5.61
N HIS A 118 -5.43 -13.69 4.78
CA HIS A 118 -5.54 -15.08 4.35
C HIS A 118 -6.02 -15.17 2.91
N GLN A 119 -5.70 -16.27 2.26
CA GLN A 119 -6.15 -16.56 0.91
C GLN A 119 -7.43 -17.40 0.97
N SER A 120 -8.50 -16.92 0.35
CA SER A 120 -9.79 -17.60 0.22
C SER A 120 -10.19 -17.59 -1.24
N GLU A 121 -10.53 -18.74 -1.82
CA GLU A 121 -11.04 -18.84 -3.21
C GLU A 121 -10.11 -18.17 -4.24
N ASN A 122 -8.79 -18.32 -4.09
CA ASN A 122 -7.75 -17.65 -4.88
C ASN A 122 -7.69 -16.11 -4.77
N GLU A 123 -8.45 -15.49 -3.87
CA GLU A 123 -8.36 -14.07 -3.54
C GLU A 123 -7.78 -13.85 -2.14
N TRP A 124 -6.93 -12.84 -2.00
CA TRP A 124 -6.44 -12.38 -0.70
C TRP A 124 -7.51 -11.55 0.00
N LYS A 125 -7.94 -12.02 1.17
CA LYS A 125 -8.89 -11.31 2.04
C LYS A 125 -8.17 -10.94 3.33
N ALA A 126 -8.48 -9.75 3.83
CA ALA A 126 -7.95 -9.26 5.08
C ALA A 126 -9.08 -8.83 6.01
N HIS A 127 -8.90 -9.08 7.30
CA HIS A 127 -9.79 -8.66 8.36
C HIS A 127 -9.01 -7.79 9.33
N GLY A 128 -9.53 -6.61 9.68
CA GLY A 128 -8.87 -5.64 10.56
C GLY A 128 -8.96 -4.22 10.01
N ASN A 129 -8.40 -3.25 10.73
CA ASN A 129 -8.33 -1.88 10.24
C ASN A 129 -7.30 -1.78 9.10
N PRO A 130 -7.47 -0.81 8.16
CA PRO A 130 -6.56 -0.65 7.03
C PRO A 130 -5.06 -0.55 7.42
N THR A 131 -4.77 0.11 8.54
CA THR A 131 -3.41 0.25 9.07
C THR A 131 -2.84 -1.05 9.63
N GLU A 132 -3.68 -1.84 10.30
CA GLU A 132 -3.29 -3.14 10.87
C GLU A 132 -3.11 -4.17 9.76
N THR A 133 -4.03 -4.23 8.81
CA THR A 133 -3.91 -5.04 7.60
C THR A 133 -2.64 -4.70 6.83
N ALA A 134 -2.33 -3.42 6.70
CA ALA A 134 -1.12 -2.95 6.03
C ALA A 134 0.16 -3.51 6.67
N ILE A 135 0.25 -3.42 7.98
CA ILE A 135 1.40 -3.94 8.74
C ILE A 135 1.47 -5.46 8.62
N GLN A 136 0.33 -6.15 8.65
CA GLN A 136 0.28 -7.61 8.52
C GLN A 136 0.72 -8.08 7.14
N VAL A 137 0.21 -7.46 6.07
CA VAL A 137 0.62 -7.78 4.70
C VAL A 137 2.12 -7.58 4.54
N PHE A 138 2.68 -6.49 5.11
CA PHE A 138 4.13 -6.26 5.08
C PHE A 138 4.90 -7.34 5.83
N ALA A 139 4.49 -7.69 7.05
CA ALA A 139 5.16 -8.69 7.86
C ALA A 139 5.13 -10.08 7.19
N SER A 140 4.00 -10.45 6.59
CA SER A 140 3.82 -11.70 5.86
C SER A 140 4.67 -11.84 4.59
N ARG A 141 5.32 -10.76 4.12
CA ARG A 141 6.27 -10.84 2.99
C ARG A 141 7.61 -11.40 3.40
N PHE A 142 7.95 -11.29 4.69
CA PHE A 142 9.20 -11.81 5.22
C PHE A 142 8.93 -13.22 5.77
N PRO A 143 9.80 -14.20 5.46
CA PRO A 143 9.70 -15.50 6.09
C PRO A 143 9.93 -15.34 7.60
N LEU A 144 8.91 -15.64 8.40
CA LEU A 144 9.05 -15.78 9.85
C LEU A 144 9.85 -17.06 10.12
N GLN A 145 10.91 -16.96 10.93
CA GLN A 145 11.67 -18.12 11.44
C GLN A 145 10.93 -18.81 12.57
#